data_AF-A0A7W0YE50-F1
#
_entry.id   AF-A0A7W0YE50-F1
#
_cell.length_a   1.000
_cell.length_b   1.000
_cell.length_c   1.000
_cell.angle_alpha   90.00
_cell.angle_beta   90.00
_cell.angle_gamma   90.00
#
_symmetry.space_group_name_H-M   'P 1'
#
loop_
_entity.id
_entity.type
_entity.pdbx_description
1 polymer ?
#
loop_
_entity_poly.entity_id
_entity_poly.type
_entity_poly.pdbx_seq_one_letter_code
_entity_poly.pdbx_strand_id
1 'polypeptide(L)'
;MEQLERARAGEEFSAFHLEAGIAACHSAAATYEVTDWPKILLLYDLLLERNDSPVIALNRAVALAKVHGPAAGLSALEQIKNKPALRKYYLFYSVLAEFQLESNQAEEAGRNLEKALALTSMPAEQDFLARRLRAVRRHGDH
;
A
#
# COMPACT_ATOMS: atom_id res chain seq x y z
N MET A 1 -12.38 29.89 -24.83
CA MET A 1 -11.12 29.26 -25.29
C MET A 1 -9.93 30.02 -24.71
N GLU A 2 -9.89 30.19 -23.38
CA GLU A 2 -8.89 31.04 -22.70
C GLU A 2 -8.63 30.53 -21.27
N GLN A 3 -8.69 29.20 -21.10
CA GLN A 3 -8.35 28.52 -19.84
C GLN A 3 -7.43 27.31 -20.10
N LEU A 4 -7.06 27.04 -21.37
CA LEU A 4 -6.18 25.92 -21.75
C LEU A 4 -4.69 26.33 -21.79
N GLU A 5 -4.39 27.63 -21.90
CA GLU A 5 -3.02 28.16 -22.06
C GLU A 5 -2.33 28.52 -20.73
N ARG A 6 -3.03 28.51 -19.58
CA ARG A 6 -2.42 28.81 -18.27
C ARG A 6 -1.78 27.61 -17.56
N ALA A 7 -1.93 26.40 -18.11
CA ALA A 7 -1.32 25.19 -17.53
C ALA A 7 0.14 24.97 -17.98
N ARG A 8 0.68 25.82 -18.86
CA ARG A 8 2.03 25.68 -19.43
C ARG A 8 3.02 26.72 -18.86
N ALA A 9 2.85 27.08 -17.59
CA ALA A 9 3.70 28.06 -16.90
C ALA A 9 3.88 27.72 -15.41
N GLY A 10 4.23 26.47 -15.12
CA GLY A 10 4.78 26.08 -13.83
C GLY A 10 5.60 24.81 -14.03
N GLU A 11 6.92 24.91 -13.88
CA GLU A 11 7.81 23.77 -13.66
C GLU A 11 7.56 23.16 -12.26
N GLU A 12 6.30 23.00 -11.88
CA GLU A 12 5.90 22.44 -10.60
C GLU A 12 5.27 21.08 -10.86
N PHE A 13 6.02 20.02 -10.53
CA PHE A 13 5.50 18.66 -10.50
C PHE A 13 4.30 18.62 -9.55
N SER A 14 3.06 18.66 -10.06
CA SER A 14 1.88 18.57 -9.19
C SER A 14 1.67 17.14 -8.65
N ALA A 15 0.83 16.97 -7.62
CA ALA A 15 0.45 15.64 -7.11
C ALA A 15 -0.09 14.73 -8.24
N PHE A 16 -0.84 15.31 -9.18
CA PHE A 16 -1.32 14.62 -10.37
C PHE A 16 -0.17 14.08 -11.24
N HIS A 17 0.90 14.86 -11.45
CA HIS A 17 2.06 14.39 -12.22
C HIS A 17 2.77 13.21 -11.53
N LEU A 18 2.83 13.20 -10.19
CA LEU A 18 3.42 12.09 -9.44
C LEU A 18 2.54 10.83 -9.47
N GLU A 19 1.22 10.98 -9.29
CA GLU A 19 0.26 9.88 -9.41
C GLU A 19 0.27 9.28 -10.83
N ALA A 20 0.32 10.14 -11.86
CA ALA A 20 0.48 9.70 -13.25
C ALA A 20 1.82 8.96 -13.46
N GLY A 21 2.90 9.43 -12.83
CA GLY A 21 4.19 8.73 -12.84
C GLY A 21 4.11 7.33 -12.24
N ILE A 22 3.40 7.16 -11.12
CA ILE A 22 3.19 5.86 -10.47
C ILE A 22 2.38 4.93 -11.38
N ALA A 23 1.28 5.44 -11.94
CA ALA A 23 0.45 4.68 -12.88
C ALA A 23 1.23 4.27 -14.14
N ALA A 24 2.07 5.14 -14.68
CA ALA A 24 2.93 4.83 -15.82
C ALA A 24 3.94 3.73 -15.51
N CYS A 25 4.52 3.70 -14.30
CA CYS A 25 5.43 2.64 -13.88
C CYS A 25 4.72 1.27 -13.85
N HIS A 26 3.49 1.22 -13.33
CA HIS A 26 2.70 0.00 -13.35
C HIS A 26 2.33 -0.45 -14.77
N SER A 27 1.90 0.49 -15.63
CA SER A 27 1.50 0.18 -17.01
C SER A 27 2.66 -0.25 -17.91
N ALA A 28 3.88 0.20 -17.62
CA ALA A 28 5.07 -0.19 -18.38
C ALA A 28 5.62 -1.57 -18.01
N ALA A 29 5.21 -2.13 -16.87
CA ALA A 29 5.71 -3.39 -16.36
C ALA A 29 4.95 -4.58 -16.98
N ALA A 30 5.69 -5.59 -17.45
CA ALA A 30 5.08 -6.81 -17.99
C ALA A 30 4.38 -7.65 -16.91
N THR A 31 4.90 -7.59 -15.68
CA THR A 31 4.29 -8.19 -14.48
C THR A 31 4.47 -7.25 -13.29
N TYR A 32 3.74 -7.52 -12.22
CA TYR A 32 3.82 -6.72 -11.00
C TYR A 32 5.23 -6.76 -10.38
N GLU A 33 5.90 -7.91 -10.44
CA GLU A 33 7.21 -8.16 -9.86
C GLU A 33 8.32 -7.35 -10.54
N VAL A 34 8.19 -7.10 -11.85
CA VAL A 34 9.17 -6.34 -12.63
C VAL A 34 8.86 -4.84 -12.71
N THR A 35 7.89 -4.37 -11.93
CA THR A 35 7.61 -2.93 -11.80
C THR A 35 8.86 -2.19 -11.30
N ASP A 36 9.08 -0.97 -11.79
CA ASP A 36 10.15 -0.09 -11.31
C ASP A 36 9.83 0.44 -9.90
N TRP A 37 9.98 -0.43 -8.90
CA TRP A 37 9.71 -0.16 -7.50
C TRP A 37 10.57 0.96 -6.91
N PRO A 38 11.88 1.07 -7.22
CA PRO A 38 12.69 2.22 -6.77
C PRO A 38 12.12 3.55 -7.25
N LYS A 39 11.67 3.63 -8.51
CA LYS A 39 11.03 4.84 -9.04
C LYS A 39 9.69 5.12 -8.39
N ILE A 40 8.85 4.10 -8.19
CA ILE A 40 7.57 4.26 -7.48
C ILE A 40 7.78 4.76 -6.04
N LEU A 41 8.78 4.21 -5.34
CA LEU A 41 9.12 4.65 -3.99
C LEU A 41 9.49 6.15 -3.96
N LEU A 42 10.37 6.59 -4.88
CA LEU A 42 10.74 8.00 -5.01
C LEU A 42 9.51 8.89 -5.31
N LEU A 43 8.60 8.44 -6.16
CA LEU A 43 7.39 9.20 -6.46
C LEU A 43 6.46 9.31 -5.24
N TYR A 44 6.37 8.26 -4.41
CA TYR A 44 5.64 8.32 -3.15
C TYR A 44 6.33 9.19 -2.09
N ASP A 45 7.66 9.22 -2.03
CA ASP A 45 8.41 10.16 -1.18
C ASP A 45 8.01 11.60 -1.50
N LEU A 46 8.07 11.97 -2.78
CA LEU A 46 7.70 13.31 -3.26
C LEU A 46 6.21 13.63 -3.05
N LEU A 47 5.32 12.64 -3.12
CA LEU A 47 3.90 12.83 -2.84
C LEU A 47 3.67 13.12 -1.35
N LEU A 48 4.36 12.38 -0.47
CA LEU A 48 4.19 12.49 0.97
C LEU A 48 4.71 13.83 1.51
N GLU A 49 5.78 14.37 0.92
CA GLU A 49 6.28 15.73 1.23
C GLU A 49 5.25 16.82 0.94
N ARG A 50 4.36 16.60 -0.03
CA ARG A 50 3.32 17.56 -0.44
C ARG A 50 1.99 17.34 0.28
N ASN A 51 1.70 16.10 0.65
CA ASN A 51 0.43 15.71 1.25
C ASN A 51 0.64 14.60 2.28
N ASP A 52 0.42 14.90 3.57
CA ASP A 52 0.50 13.93 4.67
C ASP A 52 -0.73 12.98 4.72
N SER A 53 -1.09 12.40 3.58
CA SER A 53 -2.20 11.47 3.48
C SER A 53 -1.80 10.11 4.06
N PRO A 54 -2.57 9.55 5.01
CA PRO A 54 -2.32 8.22 5.55
C PRO A 54 -2.34 7.11 4.49
N VAL A 55 -3.12 7.31 3.40
CA VAL A 55 -3.19 6.36 2.29
C VAL A 55 -1.92 6.42 1.43
N ILE A 56 -1.39 7.63 1.18
CA ILE A 56 -0.09 7.80 0.49
C ILE A 56 1.01 7.14 1.32
N ALA A 57 1.03 7.36 2.63
CA ALA A 57 2.02 6.74 3.51
C ALA A 57 1.93 5.20 3.54
N LEU A 58 0.72 4.65 3.51
CA LEU A 58 0.49 3.20 3.38
C LEU A 58 1.04 2.67 2.05
N ASN A 59 0.72 3.30 0.93
CA ASN A 59 1.17 2.85 -0.38
C ASN A 59 2.71 2.97 -0.52
N ARG A 60 3.30 4.02 0.06
CA ARG A 60 4.75 4.17 0.19
C ARG A 60 5.37 2.99 0.95
N ALA A 61 4.76 2.54 2.04
CA ALA A 61 5.25 1.38 2.81
C ALA A 61 5.29 0.10 1.95
N VAL A 62 4.33 -0.08 1.04
CA VAL A 62 4.34 -1.18 0.07
C VAL A 62 5.51 -1.05 -0.91
N ALA A 63 5.70 0.14 -1.51
CA ALA A 63 6.83 0.37 -2.40
C ALA A 63 8.17 0.14 -1.69
N LEU A 64 8.29 0.60 -0.44
CA LEU A 64 9.48 0.39 0.39
C LEU A 64 9.74 -1.10 0.64
N ALA A 65 8.70 -1.88 0.90
CA ALA A 65 8.82 -3.34 1.07
C ALA A 65 9.33 -4.03 -0.20
N LYS A 66 8.89 -3.57 -1.38
CA LYS A 66 9.33 -4.14 -2.66
C LYS A 66 10.79 -3.79 -3.00
N VAL A 67 11.31 -2.67 -2.48
CA VAL A 67 12.71 -2.26 -2.71
C VAL A 67 13.66 -2.84 -1.64
N HIS A 68 13.26 -2.81 -0.37
CA HIS A 68 14.13 -3.13 0.77
C HIS A 68 13.68 -4.34 1.60
N GLY A 69 12.64 -5.04 1.14
CA GLY A 69 12.11 -6.23 1.78
C GLY A 69 11.00 -5.94 2.82
N PRO A 70 10.25 -6.97 3.23
CA PRO A 70 9.07 -6.87 4.10
C PRO A 70 9.35 -6.18 5.44
N ALA A 71 10.53 -6.38 6.01
CA ALA A 71 10.91 -5.76 7.29
C ALA A 71 10.91 -4.23 7.22
N ALA A 72 11.37 -3.65 6.10
CA ALA A 72 11.36 -2.20 5.89
C ALA A 72 9.92 -1.68 5.77
N GLY A 73 9.07 -2.39 5.01
CA GLY A 73 7.64 -2.08 4.90
C GLY A 73 6.92 -2.14 6.25
N LEU A 74 7.16 -3.20 7.03
CA LEU A 74 6.58 -3.37 8.36
C LEU A 74 6.98 -2.25 9.31
N SER A 75 8.25 -1.84 9.31
CA SER A 75 8.73 -0.69 10.09
C SER A 75 8.04 0.62 9.67
N ALA A 76 7.81 0.85 8.39
CA ALA A 76 7.08 2.02 7.90
C ALA A 76 5.58 1.98 8.30
N LEU A 77 4.93 0.81 8.26
CA LEU A 77 3.54 0.65 8.72
C LEU A 77 3.38 0.94 10.20
N GLU A 78 4.36 0.52 11.01
CA GLU A 78 4.38 0.74 12.45
C GLU A 78 4.38 2.25 12.79
N GLN A 79 5.08 3.08 12.01
CA GLN A 79 5.11 4.53 12.19
C GLN A 79 3.75 5.20 11.92
N ILE A 80 2.92 4.62 11.04
CA ILE A 80 1.64 5.22 10.62
C ILE A 80 0.42 4.57 11.28
N LYS A 81 0.57 3.43 11.98
CA LYS A 81 -0.55 2.66 12.53
C LYS A 81 -1.49 3.44 13.45
N ASN A 82 -0.97 4.48 14.10
CA ASN A 82 -1.73 5.29 15.06
C ASN A 82 -2.62 6.34 14.38
N LYS A 83 -2.41 6.61 13.08
CA LYS A 83 -3.19 7.59 12.31
C LYS A 83 -4.68 7.18 12.30
N PRO A 84 -5.62 8.03 12.78
CA PRO A 84 -7.03 7.67 12.93
C PRO A 84 -7.69 7.13 11.66
N ALA A 85 -7.33 7.67 10.49
CA ALA A 85 -7.89 7.26 9.21
C ALA A 85 -7.60 5.78 8.88
N LEU A 86 -6.45 5.24 9.31
CA LEU A 86 -6.06 3.86 9.01
C LEU A 86 -6.74 2.85 9.93
N ARG A 87 -7.26 3.28 11.09
CA ARG A 87 -7.87 2.36 12.07
C ARG A 87 -9.08 1.61 11.51
N LYS A 88 -9.82 2.24 10.60
CA LYS A 88 -11.00 1.67 9.92
C LYS A 88 -10.71 1.23 8.48
N TYR A 89 -9.46 1.33 8.04
CA TYR A 89 -9.11 1.03 6.65
C TYR A 89 -8.66 -0.43 6.54
N TYR A 90 -9.50 -1.29 5.97
CA TYR A 90 -9.23 -2.73 5.93
C TYR A 90 -7.92 -3.06 5.20
N LEU A 91 -7.56 -2.28 4.16
CA LEU A 91 -6.33 -2.48 3.39
C LEU A 91 -5.07 -2.31 4.23
N PHE A 92 -5.08 -1.44 5.25
CA PHE A 92 -3.96 -1.32 6.18
C PHE A 92 -3.67 -2.67 6.87
N TYR A 93 -4.70 -3.32 7.41
CA TYR A 93 -4.54 -4.61 8.09
C TYR A 93 -4.24 -5.75 7.11
N SER A 94 -4.76 -5.67 5.88
CA SER A 94 -4.46 -6.63 4.81
C SER A 94 -2.98 -6.64 4.42
N VAL A 95 -2.36 -5.45 4.30
CA VAL A 95 -0.92 -5.29 4.00
C VAL A 95 -0.08 -5.66 5.23
N LEU A 96 -0.50 -5.25 6.43
CA LEU A 96 0.21 -5.61 7.66
C LEU A 96 0.32 -7.14 7.82
N ALA A 97 -0.77 -7.86 7.54
CA ALA A 97 -0.78 -9.31 7.54
C ALA A 97 0.15 -9.91 6.46
N GLU A 98 0.25 -9.29 5.28
CA GLU A 98 1.15 -9.76 4.22
C GLU A 98 2.61 -9.72 4.66
N PHE A 99 3.08 -8.59 5.19
CA PHE A 99 4.47 -8.47 5.65
C PHE A 99 4.77 -9.34 6.87
N GLN A 100 3.77 -9.58 7.72
CA GLN A 100 3.90 -10.49 8.84
C GLN A 100 4.05 -11.94 8.38
N LEU A 101 3.31 -12.38 7.35
CA LEU A 101 3.48 -13.71 6.77
C LEU A 101 4.87 -13.88 6.15
N GLU A 102 5.34 -12.88 5.42
CA GLU A 102 6.71 -12.90 4.86
C GLU A 102 7.79 -12.91 5.96
N SER A 103 7.44 -12.46 7.17
CA SER A 103 8.32 -12.46 8.35
C SER A 103 8.06 -13.64 9.30
N ASN A 104 7.33 -14.67 8.87
CA ASN A 104 6.96 -15.85 9.66
C ASN A 104 6.14 -15.57 10.94
N GLN A 105 5.37 -14.48 10.96
CA GLN A 105 4.47 -14.08 12.05
C GLN A 105 3.01 -14.43 11.72
N ALA A 106 2.74 -15.73 11.58
CA ALA A 106 1.45 -16.22 11.08
C ALA A 106 0.27 -15.90 12.01
N GLU A 107 0.46 -15.95 13.33
CA GLU A 107 -0.60 -15.63 14.29
C GLU A 107 -1.01 -14.15 14.22
N GLU A 108 -0.03 -13.25 14.20
CA GLU A 108 -0.24 -11.82 14.04
C GLU A 108 -0.96 -11.50 12.73
N ALA A 109 -0.53 -12.15 11.63
CA ALA A 109 -1.15 -12.00 10.33
C ALA A 109 -2.61 -12.47 10.35
N GLY A 110 -2.91 -13.59 11.02
CA GLY A 110 -4.27 -14.07 11.21
C GLY A 110 -5.18 -13.05 11.91
N ARG A 111 -4.72 -12.48 13.03
CA ARG A 111 -5.45 -11.43 13.77
C ARG A 111 -5.71 -10.18 12.92
N ASN A 112 -4.74 -9.79 12.09
CA ASN A 112 -4.90 -8.66 11.18
C ASN A 112 -5.87 -8.96 10.03
N LEU A 113 -5.86 -10.17 9.47
CA LEU A 113 -6.83 -10.58 8.45
C LEU A 113 -8.26 -10.65 8.99
N GLU A 114 -8.46 -11.11 10.23
CA GLU A 114 -9.76 -11.06 10.91
C GLU A 114 -10.26 -9.62 11.04
N LYS A 115 -9.38 -8.72 11.46
CA LYS A 115 -9.71 -7.30 11.58
C LYS A 115 -10.01 -6.66 10.22
N ALA A 116 -9.25 -6.99 9.18
CA ALA A 116 -9.53 -6.55 7.82
C ALA A 116 -10.92 -7.02 7.36
N LEU A 117 -11.24 -8.29 7.58
CA LEU A 117 -12.52 -8.89 7.22
C LEU A 117 -13.71 -8.19 7.91
N ALA A 118 -13.56 -7.83 9.19
CA ALA A 118 -14.58 -7.13 9.95
C ALA A 118 -14.80 -5.66 9.50
N LEU A 119 -13.85 -5.07 8.77
CA LEU A 119 -13.88 -3.66 8.36
C LEU A 119 -14.39 -3.44 6.93
N THR A 120 -14.42 -4.47 6.09
CA THR A 120 -15.02 -4.37 4.74
C THR A 120 -16.44 -4.92 4.71
N SER A 121 -17.31 -4.25 3.96
CA SER A 121 -18.67 -4.70 3.63
C SER A 121 -18.81 -5.19 2.19
N MET A 122 -17.74 -5.19 1.40
CA MET A 122 -17.77 -5.59 0.00
C MET A 122 -17.61 -7.11 -0.11
N PRO A 123 -18.59 -7.87 -0.67
CA PRO A 123 -18.55 -9.33 -0.69
C PRO A 123 -17.28 -9.91 -1.34
N ALA A 124 -16.82 -9.31 -2.44
CA ALA A 124 -15.60 -9.76 -3.13
C ALA A 124 -14.34 -9.61 -2.26
N GLU A 125 -14.23 -8.52 -1.49
CA GLU A 125 -13.11 -8.28 -0.57
C GLU A 125 -13.20 -9.23 0.63
N GLN A 126 -14.40 -9.46 1.16
CA GLN A 126 -14.64 -10.42 2.24
C GLN A 126 -14.24 -11.84 1.84
N ASP A 127 -14.64 -12.29 0.65
CA ASP A 127 -14.27 -13.61 0.12
C ASP A 127 -12.76 -13.75 -0.07
N PHE A 128 -12.11 -12.71 -0.59
CA PHE A 128 -10.65 -12.67 -0.74
C PHE A 128 -9.94 -12.77 0.62
N LEU A 129 -10.32 -11.94 1.60
CA LEU A 129 -9.71 -11.93 2.93
C LEU A 129 -9.98 -13.23 3.69
N ALA A 130 -11.18 -13.78 3.58
CA ALA A 130 -11.53 -15.06 4.22
C ALA A 130 -10.73 -16.23 3.63
N ARG A 131 -10.45 -16.24 2.33
CA ARG A 131 -9.55 -17.22 1.70
C ARG A 131 -8.14 -17.11 2.25
N ARG A 132 -7.60 -15.89 2.36
CA ARG A 132 -6.27 -15.64 2.94
C ARG A 132 -6.21 -16.10 4.40
N LEU A 133 -7.20 -15.74 5.22
CA LEU A 133 -7.24 -16.14 6.64
C LEU A 133 -7.25 -17.66 6.81
N ARG A 134 -8.04 -18.37 5.99
CA ARG A 134 -8.03 -19.85 5.99
C ARG A 134 -6.67 -20.43 5.61
N ALA A 135 -5.98 -19.83 4.65
CA ALA A 135 -4.64 -20.27 4.27
C ALA A 135 -3.65 -20.10 5.44
N VAL A 136 -3.65 -18.94 6.10
CA VAL A 136 -2.78 -18.66 7.25
C VAL A 136 -3.00 -19.65 8.39
N ARG A 137 -4.26 -19.90 8.77
CA ARG A 137 -4.57 -20.81 9.88
C ARG A 137 -4.09 -22.24 9.64
N ARG A 138 -4.20 -22.75 8.40
CA ARG A 138 -3.69 -24.09 8.06
C ARG A 138 -2.17 -24.22 8.18
N HIS A 139 -1.43 -23.12 7.99
CA HIS A 139 0.03 -23.12 8.11
C HIS A 139 0.52 -22.94 9.55
N GLY A 140 -0.31 -22.47 10.48
CA GLY A 140 0.02 -22.33 11.90
C GLY A 140 -0.25 -23.58 12.74
N ASP A 141 -0.98 -24.57 12.20
CA ASP A 141 -1.33 -25.83 12.88
C ASP A 141 -0.26 -26.95 12.67
N HIS A 142 0.96 -26.59 12.26
CA HIS A 142 2.09 -27.51 11.99
C HIS A 142 3.33 -27.08 12.76
#